data_AF-A0A9W3S7R8-F1
#
_entry.id   AF-A0A9W3S7R8-F1
#
_cell.length_a   1.000
_cell.length_b   1.000
_cell.length_c   1.000
_cell.angle_alpha   90.00
_cell.angle_beta   90.00
_cell.angle_gamma   90.00
#
_symmetry.space_group_name_H-M   'P 1'
#
loop_
_entity.id
_entity.type
_entity.pdbx_description
1 polymer ?
#
loop_
_entity_poly.entity_id
_entity_poly.type
_entity_poly.pdbx_seq_one_letter_code
_entity_poly.pdbx_strand_id
1 'polypeptide(L)'
;MIVEIRKTIAGTEYWDNEKKKSLFVPTGEELGFEATVNPKSMLIKHAENQVIDVEVMDTETEMNLDDMNVEQLRSFAADHHIEVPAKFKKEETIRNYIVEQVTTGAK
;
A
#
# COMPACT_ATOMS: atom_id res chain seq x y z
N MET A 1 12.97 10.06 -9.00
CA MET A 1 13.63 9.19 -7.97
C MET A 1 14.31 8.02 -8.66
N ILE A 2 15.62 7.88 -8.50
CA ILE A 2 16.39 6.75 -9.05
C ILE A 2 16.87 5.87 -7.88
N VAL A 3 16.57 4.58 -7.92
CA VAL A 3 16.88 3.63 -6.84
C VAL A 3 17.74 2.50 -7.35
N GLU A 4 18.74 2.08 -6.56
CA GLU A 4 19.51 0.87 -6.85
C GLU A 4 18.58 -0.35 -6.72
N ILE A 5 18.57 -1.21 -7.73
CA ILE A 5 17.75 -2.45 -7.74
C ILE A 5 18.62 -3.70 -7.62
N ARG A 6 19.84 -3.68 -8.16
CA ARG A 6 20.75 -4.82 -8.14
C ARG A 6 22.18 -4.36 -8.34
N LYS A 7 23.11 -5.04 -7.65
CA LYS A 7 24.55 -4.88 -7.86
C LYS A 7 25.17 -6.21 -8.26
N THR A 8 26.04 -6.18 -9.26
CA THR A 8 26.74 -7.36 -9.80
C THR A 8 28.22 -7.07 -9.98
N ILE A 9 29.01 -8.08 -10.37
CA ILE A 9 30.42 -7.91 -10.72
C ILE A 9 30.63 -7.03 -11.97
N ALA A 10 29.62 -6.91 -12.83
CA ALA A 10 29.70 -6.15 -14.07
C ALA A 10 29.33 -4.67 -13.86
N GLY A 11 28.45 -4.39 -12.90
CA GLY A 11 27.95 -3.05 -12.63
C GLY A 11 26.73 -3.04 -11.74
N THR A 12 26.14 -1.86 -11.59
CA THR A 12 24.95 -1.62 -10.79
C THR A 12 23.78 -1.24 -11.68
N GLU A 13 22.63 -1.90 -11.46
CA GLU A 13 21.36 -1.58 -12.08
C GLU A 13 20.53 -0.68 -11.17
N TYR A 14 19.89 0.31 -11.77
CA TYR A 14 19.01 1.27 -11.12
C TYR A 14 17.65 1.33 -11.83
N TRP A 15 16.62 1.72 -11.09
CA TRP A 15 15.30 2.02 -11.62
C TRP A 15 15.01 3.53 -11.55
N ASP A 16 14.71 4.14 -12.69
CA ASP A 16 14.29 5.55 -12.79
C ASP A 16 12.76 5.64 -12.78
N ASN A 17 12.19 6.11 -11.66
CA ASN A 17 10.74 6.24 -11.50
C ASN A 17 10.10 7.33 -12.36
N GLU A 18 10.86 8.36 -12.75
CA GLU A 18 10.34 9.47 -13.56
C GLU A 18 10.29 9.07 -15.03
N LYS A 19 11.36 8.44 -15.53
CA LYS A 19 11.46 7.99 -16.92
C LYS A 19 10.92 6.58 -17.17
N LYS A 20 10.51 5.87 -16.11
CA LYS A 20 9.97 4.51 -16.13
C LYS A 20 10.86 3.52 -16.89
N LYS A 21 12.15 3.52 -16.57
CA LYS A 21 13.15 2.67 -17.24
C LYS A 21 14.27 2.23 -16.31
N SER A 22 14.93 1.14 -16.69
CA SER A 22 16.16 0.68 -16.04
C SER A 22 17.37 1.44 -16.57
N LEU A 23 18.32 1.71 -15.68
CA LEU A 23 19.64 2.29 -15.98
C LEU A 23 20.71 1.30 -15.52
N PHE A 24 21.72 1.04 -16.36
CA PHE A 24 22.86 0.20 -15.99
C PHE A 24 24.12 1.06 -15.97
N VAL A 25 24.87 0.99 -14.87
CA VAL A 25 26.16 1.68 -14.71
C VAL A 25 27.25 0.62 -14.55
N PRO A 26 28.17 0.48 -15.52
CA PRO A 26 29.32 -0.42 -15.42
C PRO A 26 30.20 -0.13 -14.21
N THR A 27 30.88 -1.16 -13.73
CA THR A 27 31.84 -1.01 -12.62
C THR A 27 33.00 -0.10 -13.03
N GLY A 28 33.27 0.93 -12.22
CA GLY A 28 34.34 1.90 -12.46
C GLY A 28 33.92 3.14 -13.27
N GLU A 29 32.66 3.21 -13.70
CA GLU A 29 32.09 4.42 -14.31
C GLU A 29 31.47 5.34 -13.24
N GLU A 30 31.66 6.66 -13.41
CA GLU A 30 31.06 7.65 -12.50
C GLU A 30 29.56 7.80 -12.75
N LEU A 31 28.82 7.91 -11.66
CA LEU A 31 27.37 8.13 -11.69
C LEU A 31 27.05 9.55 -12.14
N GLY A 32 26.46 9.68 -13.34
CA GLY A 32 25.94 10.96 -13.86
C GLY A 32 24.60 11.39 -13.25
N PHE A 33 24.15 10.77 -12.17
CA PHE A 33 22.90 11.08 -11.48
C PHE A 33 23.00 10.77 -9.98
N GLU A 34 22.16 11.43 -9.18
CA GLU A 34 22.06 11.15 -7.76
C GLU A 34 21.14 9.93 -7.52
N ALA A 35 21.71 8.87 -6.95
CA ALA A 35 20.95 7.70 -6.54
C ALA A 35 20.35 7.93 -5.14
N THR A 36 19.06 7.63 -5.00
CA THR A 36 18.36 7.69 -3.72
C THR A 36 18.76 6.49 -2.86
N VAL A 37 19.48 6.77 -1.77
CA VAL A 37 19.85 5.77 -0.76
C VAL A 37 18.70 5.63 0.23
N ASN A 38 18.24 4.40 0.48
CA ASN A 38 17.18 4.07 1.44
C ASN A 38 15.83 4.78 1.17
N PRO A 39 15.19 4.54 0.01
CA PRO A 39 13.89 5.14 -0.29
C PRO A 39 12.82 4.65 0.69
N LYS A 40 12.03 5.58 1.24
CA LYS A 40 10.94 5.27 2.20
C LYS A 40 9.93 4.24 1.67
N SER A 41 9.76 4.14 0.34
CA SER A 41 8.85 3.16 -0.28
C SER A 41 9.42 1.73 -0.36
N MET A 42 10.72 1.53 -0.10
CA MET A 42 11.32 0.19 0.07
C MET A 42 11.27 -0.31 1.51
N LEU A 43 10.86 0.53 2.45
CA LEU A 43 10.44 0.07 3.77
C LEU A 43 9.07 -0.58 3.61
N ILE A 44 9.04 -1.83 3.15
CA ILE A 44 8.03 -2.76 3.65
C ILE A 44 8.21 -2.68 5.16
N LYS A 45 7.22 -2.11 5.85
CA LYS A 45 7.15 -2.16 7.31
C LYS A 45 7.01 -3.63 7.67
N HIS A 46 8.10 -4.37 7.69
CA HIS A 46 8.17 -5.60 8.45
C HIS A 46 8.08 -5.16 9.91
N ALA A 47 6.84 -4.98 10.37
CA ALA A 47 6.53 -5.17 11.76
C ALA A 47 7.08 -6.56 12.10
N GLU A 48 8.02 -6.57 13.03
CA GLU A 48 8.65 -7.72 13.65
C GLU A 48 7.77 -8.98 13.55
N ASN A 49 8.18 -9.91 12.69
CA ASN A 49 7.66 -11.27 12.64
C ASN A 49 6.15 -11.46 12.36
N GLN A 50 5.43 -10.46 11.83
CA GLN A 50 4.13 -10.70 11.20
C GLN A 50 4.33 -10.89 9.70
N VAL A 51 3.87 -12.03 9.19
CA VAL A 51 3.68 -12.25 7.75
C VAL A 51 2.59 -11.28 7.32
N ILE A 52 2.98 -10.10 6.85
CA ILE A 52 2.07 -9.21 6.16
C ILE A 52 2.06 -9.74 4.74
N ASP A 53 0.96 -10.40 4.39
CA ASP A 53 0.72 -10.82 3.02
C ASP A 53 0.95 -9.58 2.13
N VAL A 54 1.75 -9.75 1.09
CA VAL A 54 1.94 -8.69 0.11
C VAL A 54 0.60 -8.57 -0.59
N GLU A 55 -0.25 -7.66 -0.12
CA GLU A 55 -1.44 -7.25 -0.85
C GLU A 55 -0.95 -6.58 -2.13
N VAL A 56 -0.75 -7.40 -3.16
CA VAL A 56 -1.08 -7.02 -4.52
C VAL A 56 -2.47 -6.40 -4.41
N MET A 57 -2.61 -5.13 -4.79
CA MET A 57 -3.91 -4.50 -4.94
C MET A 57 -4.66 -5.21 -6.07
N ASP A 58 -5.12 -6.43 -5.82
CA ASP A 58 -6.34 -6.93 -6.43
C ASP A 58 -7.46 -6.10 -5.79
N THR A 59 -8.34 -5.58 -6.63
CA THR A 59 -9.46 -4.69 -6.30
C THR A 59 -10.53 -5.30 -5.40
N GLU A 60 -10.19 -6.35 -4.65
CA GLU A 60 -11.04 -7.02 -3.68
C GLU A 60 -10.20 -7.31 -2.43
N THR A 61 -9.78 -6.25 -1.72
CA THR A 61 -9.50 -6.39 -0.30
C THR A 61 -10.77 -6.99 0.31
N GLU A 62 -10.76 -8.29 0.60
CA GLU A 62 -11.79 -8.94 1.40
C GLU A 62 -11.70 -8.32 2.81
N MET A 63 -12.32 -7.15 2.96
CA MET A 63 -12.51 -6.48 4.23
C MET A 63 -13.39 -7.42 5.06
N ASN A 64 -12.78 -8.24 5.91
CA ASN A 64 -13.52 -9.10 6.83
C ASN A 64 -14.15 -8.21 7.92
N LEU A 65 -15.26 -7.58 7.56
CA LEU A 65 -16.11 -6.79 8.45
C LEU A 65 -17.04 -7.70 9.27
N ASP A 66 -17.11 -9.00 8.97
CA ASP A 66 -18.03 -9.95 9.59
C ASP A 66 -17.71 -10.21 11.06
N ASP A 67 -16.42 -10.19 11.40
CA ASP A 67 -15.94 -10.40 12.77
C ASP A 67 -15.86 -9.10 13.60
N MET A 68 -16.14 -7.93 13.01
CA MET A 68 -16.03 -6.64 13.71
C MET A 68 -17.27 -6.31 14.55
N ASN A 69 -17.04 -5.75 15.73
CA ASN A 69 -18.09 -5.20 16.58
C ASN A 69 -18.50 -3.76 16.16
N VAL A 70 -19.55 -3.21 16.76
CA VAL A 70 -20.10 -1.88 16.43
C VAL A 70 -19.05 -0.76 16.51
N GLU A 71 -18.17 -0.77 17.51
CA GLU A 71 -17.14 0.27 17.68
C GLU A 71 -16.09 0.17 16.57
N GLN A 72 -15.61 -1.04 16.30
CA GLN A 72 -14.63 -1.32 15.24
C GLN A 72 -15.17 -0.95 13.87
N LEU A 73 -16.44 -1.28 13.57
CA LEU A 73 -17.09 -0.90 12.33
C LEU A 73 -17.20 0.63 12.17
N ARG A 74 -17.45 1.36 13.27
CA ARG A 74 -17.51 2.83 13.24
C ARG A 74 -16.14 3.47 13.08
N SER A 75 -15.11 2.94 13.74
CA SER A 75 -13.72 3.38 13.56
C SER A 75 -13.27 3.14 12.12
N PHE A 76 -13.52 1.95 11.59
CA PHE A 76 -13.23 1.62 10.19
C PHE A 76 -13.92 2.61 9.24
N ALA A 77 -15.21 2.86 9.43
CA ALA A 77 -15.92 3.82 8.60
C ALA A 77 -15.30 5.23 8.68
N ALA A 78 -14.93 5.69 9.87
CA ALA A 78 -14.31 7.01 10.06
C ALA A 78 -12.94 7.11 9.35
N ASP A 79 -12.12 6.07 9.42
CA ASP A 79 -10.82 5.98 8.74
C ASP A 79 -10.98 6.02 7.21
N HIS A 80 -12.11 5.51 6.70
CA HIS A 80 -12.48 5.53 5.29
C HIS A 80 -13.37 6.73 4.89
N HIS A 81 -13.52 7.75 5.75
CA HIS A 81 -14.35 8.93 5.53
C HIS A 81 -15.85 8.63 5.26
N ILE A 82 -16.36 7.52 5.80
CA ILE A 82 -17.77 7.11 5.74
C ILE A 82 -18.46 7.52 7.04
N GLU A 83 -19.45 8.40 6.94
CA GLU A 83 -20.24 8.84 8.09
C GLU A 83 -21.38 7.85 8.39
N VAL A 84 -21.20 6.98 9.38
CA VAL A 84 -22.22 6.00 9.77
C VAL A 84 -23.31 6.65 10.64
N PRO A 85 -24.57 6.69 10.18
CA PRO A 85 -25.67 7.26 10.96
C PRO A 85 -25.80 6.67 12.37
N ALA A 86 -26.01 7.53 13.37
CA ALA A 86 -26.18 7.12 14.78
C ALA A 86 -27.43 6.23 15.02
N LYS A 87 -28.39 6.24 14.09
CA LYS A 87 -29.57 5.36 14.11
C LYS A 87 -29.22 3.88 13.95
N PHE A 88 -28.06 3.55 13.36
CA PHE A 88 -27.64 2.17 13.17
C PHE A 88 -26.96 1.65 14.44
N LYS A 89 -27.57 0.63 15.04
CA LYS A 89 -27.13 0.01 16.31
C LYS A 89 -26.69 -1.45 16.17
N LYS A 90 -27.03 -2.10 15.05
CA LYS A 90 -26.69 -3.50 14.77
C LYS A 90 -25.47 -3.56 13.87
N GLU A 91 -24.59 -4.51 14.14
CA GLU A 91 -23.35 -4.78 13.41
C GLU A 91 -23.64 -4.98 11.92
N GLU A 92 -24.56 -5.89 11.60
CA GLU A 92 -24.97 -6.20 10.22
C GLU A 92 -25.43 -4.97 9.43
N THR A 93 -26.22 -4.08 10.06
CA THR A 93 -26.73 -2.88 9.40
C THR A 93 -25.61 -1.88 9.12
N ILE A 94 -24.68 -1.71 10.06
CA ILE A 94 -23.52 -0.83 9.88
C ILE A 94 -22.60 -1.39 8.80
N ARG A 95 -22.34 -2.70 8.83
CA ARG A 95 -21.51 -3.40 7.84
C ARG A 95 -22.04 -3.23 6.43
N ASN A 96 -23.32 -3.53 6.20
CA ASN A 96 -23.93 -3.42 4.88
C ASN A 96 -23.85 -1.98 4.34
N TYR A 97 -24.04 -0.98 5.22
CA TYR A 97 -23.90 0.43 4.85
C TYR A 97 -22.46 0.78 4.43
N ILE A 98 -21.45 0.33 5.19
CA ILE A 98 -20.04 0.56 4.85
C ILE A 98 -19.71 -0.09 3.50
N VAL A 99 -20.09 -1.34 3.29
CA VAL A 99 -19.85 -2.07 2.02
C VAL A 99 -20.50 -1.33 0.84
N GLU A 100 -21.74 -0.85 1.00
CA GLU A 100 -22.43 -0.07 -0.02
C GLU A 100 -21.69 1.24 -0.36
N GLN A 101 -21.19 1.97 0.64
CA GLN A 101 -20.45 3.22 0.41
C GLN A 101 -19.10 2.98 -0.28
N VAL A 102 -18.36 1.94 0.11
CA VAL A 102 -17.07 1.59 -0.51
C VAL A 102 -17.26 1.13 -1.96
N THR A 103 -18.29 0.33 -2.23
CA THR A 103 -18.59 -0.16 -3.59
C THR A 103 -19.18 0.90 -4.51
N THR A 104 -19.96 1.85 -3.96
CA THR A 104 -20.59 2.93 -4.75
C THR A 104 -19.65 4.10 -5.00
N GLY A 105 -18.65 4.34 -4.14
CA GLY A 105 -17.65 5.41 -4.29
C GLY A 105 -16.63 5.20 -5.42
N ALA A 106 -16.65 4.05 -6.11
CA ALA A 106 -15.75 3.70 -7.21
C ALA A 106 -16.20 4.24 -8.60
N LYS A 107 -17.02 5.31 -8.65
CA LYS A 107 -17.55 5.87 -9.90
C LYS A 107 -17.08 7.28 -10.19
#